data_AF-A0A174XDS3-F1
#
_entry.id   AF-A0A174XDS3-F1
#
_cell.length_a   1.000
_cell.length_b   1.000
_cell.length_c   1.000
_cell.angle_alpha   90.00
_cell.angle_beta   90.00
_cell.angle_gamma   90.00
#
_symmetry.space_group_name_H-M   'P 1'
#
loop_
_entity.id
_entity.type
_entity.pdbx_description
1 polymer ?
#
loop_
_entity_poly.entity_id
_entity_poly.type
_entity_poly.pdbx_seq_one_letter_code
_entity_poly.pdbx_strand_id
1 'polypeptide(L)'
;MHKIAIVTDKLPDGRIGMPYYVSLTIDVFPKTDLIEWECQNRLPKGLELNSRTGVLSGNATESFTGTITVWARRTDVNMSCYKRFLLTVSQGEGEKPAGELRIQKVENSELKLGVNCSIPLKAQGGMPPYKWKVENLPIGMRLVDGQIIGVPAMAGGSFPLEIFLEDREGQTDSYFCWLRIAD
;
A
#
# COMPACT_ATOMS: atom_id res chain seq x y z
N MET A 1 -36.63 30.81 16.45
CA MET A 1 -35.24 31.15 16.04
C MET A 1 -34.70 30.02 15.20
N HIS A 2 -33.88 30.31 14.18
CA HIS A 2 -33.26 29.30 13.33
C HIS A 2 -31.80 29.06 13.76
N LYS A 3 -31.31 27.82 13.62
CA LYS A 3 -29.93 27.43 13.93
C LYS A 3 -29.42 26.42 12.90
N ILE A 4 -28.13 26.49 12.60
CA ILE A 4 -27.37 25.48 11.86
C ILE A 4 -25.94 25.43 12.41
N ALA A 5 -25.43 24.23 12.73
CA ALA A 5 -24.05 24.02 13.17
C ALA A 5 -23.55 22.62 12.81
N ILE A 6 -22.36 22.52 12.22
CA ILE A 6 -21.69 21.22 12.00
C ILE A 6 -21.11 20.74 13.33
N VAL A 7 -21.55 19.58 13.80
CA VAL A 7 -21.16 19.02 15.11
C VAL A 7 -20.17 17.86 15.01
N THR A 8 -19.84 17.36 13.82
CA THR A 8 -18.75 16.39 13.63
C THR A 8 -17.45 16.93 14.20
N ASP A 9 -16.79 16.19 15.09
CA ASP A 9 -15.58 16.66 15.78
C ASP A 9 -14.32 16.56 14.92
N LYS A 10 -14.08 15.37 14.36
CA LYS A 10 -12.92 15.07 13.53
C LYS A 10 -13.27 14.10 12.42
N LEU A 11 -12.45 14.10 11.38
CA LEU A 11 -12.49 13.09 10.33
C LEU A 11 -11.58 11.92 10.72
N PRO A 12 -12.01 10.67 10.52
CA PRO A 12 -11.12 9.51 10.52
C PRO A 12 -9.97 9.66 9.52
N ASP A 13 -8.85 9.00 9.80
CA ASP A 13 -7.75 8.94 8.84
C ASP A 13 -8.11 8.00 7.69
N GLY A 14 -7.88 8.45 6.45
CA GLY A 14 -8.03 7.67 5.23
C GLY A 14 -6.74 6.99 4.79
N ARG A 15 -6.86 5.97 3.93
CA ARG A 15 -5.73 5.26 3.33
C ARG A 15 -5.89 5.20 1.81
N ILE A 16 -4.80 5.38 1.06
CA ILE A 16 -4.83 5.22 -0.41
C ILE A 16 -5.35 3.82 -0.78
N GLY A 17 -6.26 3.76 -1.75
CA GLY A 17 -6.83 2.52 -2.29
C GLY A 17 -7.82 1.80 -1.36
N MET A 18 -8.01 2.29 -0.13
CA MET A 18 -9.01 1.78 0.81
C MET A 18 -10.29 2.62 0.80
N PRO A 19 -11.47 1.97 0.83
CA PRO A 19 -12.74 2.70 0.84
C PRO A 19 -12.83 3.60 2.05
N TYR A 20 -13.08 4.89 1.80
CA TYR A 20 -13.29 5.91 2.81
C TYR A 20 -14.76 6.30 2.82
N TYR A 21 -15.35 6.39 4.02
CA TYR A 21 -16.77 6.74 4.18
C TYR A 21 -17.00 7.43 5.53
N VAL A 22 -17.45 8.69 5.48
CA VAL A 22 -17.72 9.50 6.68
C VAL A 22 -18.96 10.35 6.45
N SER A 23 -19.94 10.23 7.33
CA SER A 23 -21.12 11.11 7.34
C SER A 23 -20.91 12.30 8.27
N LEU A 24 -21.02 13.52 7.73
CA LEU A 24 -21.02 14.72 8.55
C LEU A 24 -22.36 14.90 9.26
N THR A 25 -22.30 15.29 10.52
CA THR A 25 -23.44 15.48 11.41
C THR A 25 -23.68 16.97 11.64
N ILE A 26 -24.96 17.35 11.59
CA ILE A 26 -25.40 18.73 11.74
C ILE A 26 -26.45 18.84 12.85
N ASP A 27 -26.35 19.91 13.63
CA ASP A 27 -27.38 20.34 14.55
C ASP A 27 -28.14 21.52 13.94
N VAL A 28 -29.41 21.30 13.61
CA VAL A 28 -30.27 22.25 12.90
C VAL A 28 -31.61 22.37 13.60
N PHE A 29 -32.09 23.60 13.76
CA PHE A 29 -33.38 23.88 14.37
C PHE A 29 -34.16 24.95 13.60
N PRO A 30 -35.46 24.72 13.27
CA PRO A 30 -36.16 23.42 13.31
C PRO A 30 -35.49 22.37 12.42
N LYS A 31 -35.76 21.08 12.67
CA LYS A 31 -35.23 19.97 11.85
C LYS A 31 -35.67 20.15 10.39
N THR A 32 -34.75 19.91 9.45
CA THR A 32 -34.98 20.03 8.01
C THR A 32 -33.95 19.19 7.26
N ASP A 33 -34.33 18.70 6.08
CA ASP A 33 -33.44 18.00 5.14
C ASP A 33 -32.98 18.91 3.99
N LEU A 34 -33.37 20.19 4.01
CA LEU A 34 -33.00 21.22 3.02
C LEU A 34 -31.59 21.78 3.29
N ILE A 35 -30.62 20.86 3.42
CA ILE A 35 -29.22 21.17 3.68
C ILE A 35 -28.39 20.84 2.44
N GLU A 36 -27.63 21.83 1.98
CA GLU A 36 -26.63 21.67 0.93
C GLU A 36 -25.22 21.75 1.53
N TRP A 37 -24.36 20.85 1.09
CA TRP A 37 -22.99 20.72 1.54
C TRP A 37 -22.02 21.10 0.44
N GLU A 38 -20.95 21.79 0.81
CA GLU A 38 -19.91 22.20 -0.11
C GLU A 38 -18.54 22.12 0.58
N CYS A 39 -17.55 21.59 -0.11
CA CYS A 39 -16.16 21.68 0.33
C CYS A 39 -15.49 22.81 -0.44
N GLN A 40 -15.04 23.83 0.27
CA GLN A 40 -14.38 24.98 -0.34
C GLN A 40 -13.02 24.60 -0.94
N ASN A 41 -12.36 23.63 -0.33
CA ASN A 41 -11.05 23.14 -0.77
C ASN A 41 -11.21 21.99 -1.75
N ARG A 42 -10.24 21.83 -2.66
CA ARG A 42 -10.15 20.63 -3.49
C ARG A 42 -9.88 19.42 -2.60
N LEU A 43 -10.72 18.40 -2.72
CA LEU A 43 -10.53 17.11 -2.05
C LEU A 43 -9.43 16.29 -2.76
N PRO A 44 -8.74 15.38 -2.05
CA PRO A 44 -7.79 14.45 -2.66
C PRO A 44 -8.45 13.66 -3.79
N LYS A 45 -7.69 13.41 -4.86
CA LYS A 45 -8.21 12.68 -6.02
C LYS A 45 -8.82 11.33 -5.61
N GLY A 46 -10.09 11.14 -5.96
CA GLY A 46 -10.86 9.93 -5.65
C GLY A 46 -11.74 10.04 -4.40
N LEU A 47 -11.67 11.14 -3.65
CA LEU A 47 -12.64 11.48 -2.60
C LEU A 47 -13.63 12.55 -3.09
N GLU A 48 -14.88 12.41 -2.67
CA GLU A 48 -15.97 13.32 -3.02
C GLU A 48 -16.88 13.56 -1.80
N LEU A 49 -17.33 14.80 -1.64
CA LEU A 49 -18.37 15.17 -0.69
C LEU A 49 -19.72 15.24 -1.41
N ASN A 50 -20.66 14.40 -1.01
CA ASN A 50 -22.01 14.43 -1.56
C ASN A 50 -22.77 15.67 -1.05
N SER A 51 -23.14 16.56 -1.97
CA SER A 51 -23.73 17.87 -1.65
C SER A 51 -25.11 17.82 -0.99
N ARG A 52 -25.81 16.68 -1.02
CA ARG A 52 -27.15 16.54 -0.39
C ARG A 52 -27.10 15.81 0.94
N THR A 53 -26.20 14.84 1.09
CA THR A 53 -26.15 13.96 2.26
C THR A 53 -25.06 14.34 3.26
N GLY A 54 -24.08 15.15 2.85
CA GLY A 54 -22.92 15.47 3.69
C GLY A 54 -21.98 14.29 3.91
N VAL A 55 -22.07 13.25 3.07
CA VAL A 55 -21.19 12.08 3.11
C VAL A 55 -19.93 12.37 2.32
N LEU A 56 -18.78 12.34 2.97
CA LEU A 56 -17.45 12.32 2.36
C LEU A 56 -17.06 10.86 2.11
N SER A 57 -16.95 10.47 0.85
CA SER A 57 -16.68 9.07 0.49
C SER A 57 -15.83 8.94 -0.76
N GLY A 58 -15.34 7.73 -1.02
CA GLY A 58 -14.61 7.38 -2.23
C GLY A 58 -13.39 6.55 -1.95
N ASN A 59 -12.49 6.48 -2.93
CA ASN A 59 -11.26 5.72 -2.85
C ASN A 59 -10.09 6.63 -3.22
N ALA A 60 -9.34 7.09 -2.23
CA ALA A 60 -8.27 8.05 -2.46
C ALA A 60 -7.13 7.44 -3.27
N THR A 61 -6.62 8.18 -4.25
CA THR A 61 -5.55 7.73 -5.16
C THR A 61 -4.23 8.44 -4.92
N GLU A 62 -4.19 9.43 -4.03
CA GLU A 62 -3.00 10.19 -3.66
C GLU A 62 -2.99 10.46 -2.16
N SER A 63 -1.78 10.61 -1.60
CA SER A 63 -1.61 10.98 -0.20
C SER A 63 -1.97 12.45 -0.02
N PHE A 64 -2.60 12.77 1.11
CA PHE A 64 -2.98 14.12 1.43
C PHE A 64 -2.87 14.38 2.93
N THR A 65 -2.37 15.54 3.30
CA THR A 65 -2.47 16.04 4.67
C THR A 65 -2.72 17.52 4.58
N GLY A 66 -3.89 17.93 5.03
CA GLY A 66 -4.27 19.33 4.92
C GLY A 66 -5.60 19.63 5.60
N THR A 67 -5.81 20.91 5.83
CA THR A 67 -7.06 21.40 6.38
C THR A 67 -8.06 21.64 5.25
N ILE A 68 -9.23 21.00 5.35
CA ILE A 68 -10.37 21.26 4.48
C ILE A 68 -11.43 22.08 5.22
N THR A 69 -12.13 22.95 4.50
CA THR A 69 -13.23 23.77 5.03
C THR A 69 -14.53 23.30 4.40
N VAL A 70 -15.41 22.73 5.23
CA VAL A 70 -16.72 22.25 4.80
C VAL A 70 -17.78 23.25 5.23
N TRP A 71 -18.62 23.64 4.28
CA TRP A 71 -19.77 24.50 4.44
C TRP A 71 -21.05 23.65 4.44
N ALA A 72 -21.99 24.05 5.29
CA ALA A 72 -23.36 23.56 5.28
C ALA A 72 -24.31 24.75 5.17
N ARG A 73 -25.17 24.75 4.16
CA ARG A 73 -26.17 25.77 3.89
C ARG A 73 -27.57 25.20 4.04
N ARG A 74 -28.36 25.82 4.91
CA ARG A 74 -29.79 25.62 5.03
C ARG A 74 -30.51 26.52 4.04
N THR A 75 -31.14 25.95 3.01
CA THR A 75 -31.64 26.70 1.84
C THR A 75 -33.00 27.37 2.06
N ASP A 76 -33.85 26.86 2.95
CA ASP A 76 -35.18 27.43 3.25
C ASP A 76 -35.12 28.78 3.95
N VAL A 77 -34.04 29.06 4.68
CA VAL A 77 -33.83 30.33 5.41
C VAL A 77 -32.51 31.01 5.06
N ASN A 78 -31.81 30.50 4.05
CA ASN A 78 -30.52 31.01 3.56
C ASN A 78 -29.49 31.23 4.69
N MET A 79 -29.37 30.27 5.61
CA MET A 79 -28.43 30.32 6.73
C MET A 79 -27.30 29.32 6.50
N SER A 80 -26.06 29.70 6.81
CA SER A 80 -24.90 28.82 6.62
C SER A 80 -24.02 28.75 7.86
N CYS A 81 -23.25 27.67 7.95
CA CYS A 81 -22.14 27.54 8.87
C CYS A 81 -20.99 26.80 8.16
N TYR A 82 -19.80 26.85 8.74
CA TYR A 82 -18.66 26.10 8.24
C TYR A 82 -17.86 25.50 9.39
N LYS A 83 -17.11 24.44 9.10
CA LYS A 83 -16.14 23.86 10.02
C LYS A 83 -14.89 23.44 9.25
N ARG A 84 -13.74 23.60 9.90
CA ARG A 84 -12.45 23.15 9.38
C ARG A 84 -12.12 21.78 9.96
N PHE A 85 -11.68 20.88 9.09
CA PHE A 85 -11.24 19.55 9.46
C PHE A 85 -9.82 19.32 8.97
N LEU A 86 -9.00 18.69 9.79
CA LEU A 86 -7.78 18.06 9.31
C LEU A 86 -8.20 16.77 8.60
N LEU A 87 -7.88 16.68 7.31
CA LEU A 87 -8.02 15.45 6.55
C LEU A 87 -6.63 14.86 6.31
N THR A 88 -6.45 13.64 6.81
CA THR A 88 -5.24 12.85 6.59
C THR A 88 -5.61 11.66 5.72
N VAL A 89 -5.00 11.57 4.55
CA VAL A 89 -4.98 10.37 3.71
C VAL A 89 -3.52 9.94 3.64
N SER A 90 -3.17 8.93 4.43
CA SER A 90 -1.85 8.34 4.33
C SER A 90 -1.83 7.33 3.20
N GLN A 91 -0.65 7.09 2.63
CA GLN A 91 -0.42 5.77 2.04
C GLN A 91 -0.68 4.77 3.17
N GLY A 92 -1.65 3.87 2.98
CA GLY A 92 -1.94 2.87 4.00
C GLY A 92 -0.66 2.16 4.40
N GLU A 93 -0.59 1.67 5.64
CA GLU A 93 0.53 0.88 6.16
C GLU A 93 0.69 -0.49 5.45
N GLY A 94 0.34 -0.59 4.17
CA GLY A 94 0.84 -1.59 3.24
C GLY A 94 2.17 -1.11 2.66
N GLU A 95 3.19 -1.19 3.52
CA GLU A 95 4.62 -1.00 3.25
C GLU A 95 5.07 0.46 3.04
N LYS A 96 5.45 1.10 4.14
CA LYS A 96 6.75 1.79 4.12
C LYS A 96 7.75 0.80 3.49
N PRO A 97 8.56 1.15 2.46
CA PRO A 97 9.59 0.22 2.00
C PRO A 97 10.33 -0.25 3.24
N ALA A 98 10.45 -1.56 3.46
CA ALA A 98 10.87 -2.10 4.75
C ALA A 98 12.37 -1.86 5.06
N GLY A 99 12.90 -0.71 4.64
CA GLY A 99 14.30 -0.46 4.31
C GLY A 99 14.54 -0.57 2.81
N GLU A 100 15.79 -0.28 2.42
CA GLU A 100 16.32 -0.59 1.09
C GLU A 100 16.06 -2.07 0.77
N LEU A 101 15.55 -2.35 -0.43
CA LEU A 101 15.36 -3.71 -0.91
C LEU A 101 16.70 -4.43 -0.92
N ARG A 102 16.77 -5.58 -0.25
CA ARG A 102 17.96 -6.40 -0.14
C ARG A 102 17.62 -7.88 -0.18
N ILE A 103 18.40 -8.64 -0.92
CA ILE A 103 18.41 -10.10 -0.90
C ILE A 103 19.15 -10.52 0.37
N GLN A 104 18.51 -11.31 1.22
CA GLN A 104 19.18 -11.90 2.37
C GLN A 104 20.16 -12.98 1.88
N LYS A 105 21.27 -13.13 2.61
CA LYS A 105 22.26 -14.17 2.32
C LYS A 105 21.58 -15.52 2.13
N VAL A 106 21.85 -16.13 0.98
CA VAL A 106 21.33 -17.46 0.65
C VAL A 106 22.06 -18.48 1.50
N GLU A 107 21.34 -19.09 2.44
CA GLU A 107 21.86 -20.21 3.23
C GLU A 107 21.74 -21.49 2.40
N ASN A 108 22.83 -21.89 1.75
CA ASN A 108 22.93 -23.13 1.01
C ASN A 108 23.87 -24.11 1.73
N SER A 109 23.32 -24.90 2.65
CA SER A 109 24.04 -26.08 3.16
C SER A 109 24.46 -26.97 1.98
N GLU A 110 25.61 -27.64 2.09
CA GLU A 110 26.21 -28.45 1.01
C GLU A 110 25.17 -29.34 0.32
N LEU A 111 24.88 -29.05 -0.95
CA LEU A 111 23.97 -29.85 -1.75
C LEU A 111 24.68 -31.14 -2.17
N LYS A 112 23.92 -32.21 -2.37
CA LYS A 112 24.45 -33.50 -2.84
C LYS A 112 23.96 -33.80 -4.25
N LEU A 113 24.82 -34.38 -5.07
CA LEU A 113 24.48 -34.87 -6.40
C LEU A 113 23.26 -35.79 -6.36
N GLY A 114 22.33 -35.62 -7.29
CA GLY A 114 21.17 -36.50 -7.42
C GLY A 114 20.13 -36.40 -6.29
N VAL A 115 20.35 -35.55 -5.29
CA VAL A 115 19.41 -35.31 -4.20
C VAL A 115 18.55 -34.09 -4.51
N ASN A 116 17.24 -34.19 -4.27
CA ASN A 116 16.37 -33.03 -4.41
C ASN A 116 16.76 -31.93 -3.42
N CYS A 117 16.69 -30.69 -3.88
CA CYS A 117 16.98 -29.52 -3.07
C CYS A 117 15.90 -28.46 -3.27
N SER A 118 15.71 -27.66 -2.23
CA SER A 118 14.78 -26.53 -2.21
C SER A 118 15.39 -25.42 -1.37
N ILE A 119 15.85 -24.37 -2.04
CA ILE A 119 16.53 -23.22 -1.42
C ILE A 119 15.58 -22.02 -1.49
N PRO A 120 15.03 -21.56 -0.36
CA PRO A 120 14.20 -20.37 -0.35
C PRO A 120 15.05 -19.11 -0.50
N LEU A 121 14.68 -18.23 -1.43
CA LEU A 121 15.19 -16.87 -1.50
C LEU A 121 14.38 -15.99 -0.56
N LYS A 122 15.06 -15.13 0.20
CA LYS A 122 14.43 -14.22 1.16
C LYS A 122 14.81 -12.79 0.82
N ALA A 123 13.82 -11.94 0.73
CA ALA A 123 14.00 -10.49 0.64
C ALA A 123 13.88 -9.85 2.03
N GLN A 124 14.52 -8.70 2.19
CA GLN A 124 14.32 -7.74 3.27
C GLN A 124 14.12 -6.37 2.61
N GLY A 125 13.26 -5.51 3.15
CA GLY A 125 13.03 -4.21 2.51
C GLY A 125 12.07 -4.28 1.32
N GLY A 126 11.83 -3.12 0.70
CA GLY A 126 10.94 -2.97 -0.46
C GLY A 126 9.47 -3.35 -0.22
N MET A 127 8.74 -3.53 -1.33
CA MET A 127 7.29 -3.80 -1.37
C MET A 127 6.95 -5.05 -2.20
N PRO A 128 6.40 -6.13 -1.61
CA PRO A 128 5.85 -7.24 -2.37
C PRO A 128 4.65 -6.81 -3.27
N PRO A 129 4.36 -7.56 -4.35
CA PRO A 129 4.98 -8.84 -4.71
C PRO A 129 6.42 -8.68 -5.25
N TYR A 130 7.30 -9.59 -4.82
CA TYR A 130 8.67 -9.65 -5.29
C TYR A 130 8.79 -10.49 -6.55
N LYS A 131 9.54 -9.99 -7.53
CA LYS A 131 9.93 -10.73 -8.73
C LYS A 131 11.38 -11.17 -8.57
N TRP A 132 11.59 -12.48 -8.72
CA TRP A 132 12.90 -13.10 -8.62
C TRP A 132 13.36 -13.56 -9.99
N LYS A 133 14.64 -13.37 -10.28
CA LYS A 133 15.32 -13.97 -11.43
C LYS A 133 16.66 -14.53 -10.96
N VAL A 134 17.02 -15.71 -11.44
CA VAL A 134 18.30 -16.34 -11.12
C VAL A 134 18.97 -16.75 -12.43
N GLU A 135 20.24 -16.38 -12.58
CA GLU A 135 21.08 -16.77 -13.70
C GLU A 135 22.15 -17.76 -13.23
N ASN A 136 22.72 -18.51 -14.18
CA ASN A 136 23.77 -19.50 -13.93
C ASN A 136 23.36 -20.66 -12.99
N LEU A 137 22.07 -21.04 -13.02
CA LEU A 137 21.59 -22.22 -12.30
C LEU A 137 22.24 -23.50 -12.84
N PRO A 138 22.72 -24.42 -11.97
CA PRO A 138 23.21 -25.71 -12.39
C PRO A 138 22.15 -26.53 -13.12
N ILE A 139 22.60 -27.43 -14.00
CA ILE A 139 21.72 -28.33 -14.73
C ILE A 139 20.88 -29.15 -13.74
N GLY A 140 19.57 -29.18 -13.97
CA GLY A 140 18.59 -29.86 -13.12
C GLY A 140 17.98 -28.99 -12.03
N MET A 141 18.39 -27.73 -11.91
CA MET A 141 17.80 -26.74 -11.00
C MET A 141 17.01 -25.66 -11.74
N ARG A 142 16.00 -25.09 -11.09
CA ARG A 142 15.15 -24.01 -11.62
C ARG A 142 14.60 -23.14 -10.51
N LEU A 143 14.25 -21.90 -10.83
CA LEU A 143 13.52 -21.00 -9.93
C LEU A 143 12.01 -21.20 -10.08
N VAL A 144 11.30 -21.36 -8.96
CA VAL A 144 9.83 -21.41 -8.88
C VAL A 144 9.39 -20.61 -7.65
N ASP A 145 8.60 -19.56 -7.84
CA ASP A 145 7.99 -18.74 -6.77
C ASP A 145 8.97 -18.31 -5.64
N GLY A 146 10.16 -17.83 -6.02
CA GLY A 146 11.17 -17.40 -5.05
C GLY A 146 11.92 -18.55 -4.37
N GLN A 147 11.81 -19.78 -4.89
CA GLN A 147 12.58 -20.93 -4.44
C GLN A 147 13.40 -21.52 -5.59
N ILE A 148 14.67 -21.78 -5.35
CA ILE A 148 15.49 -22.57 -6.28
C ILE A 148 15.26 -24.04 -5.92
N ILE A 149 14.61 -24.77 -6.81
CA ILE A 149 14.26 -26.18 -6.63
C ILE A 149 14.90 -27.04 -7.71
N GLY A 150 15.12 -28.32 -7.42
CA GLY A 150 15.51 -29.29 -8.43
C GLY A 150 16.44 -30.38 -7.92
N VAL A 151 16.95 -31.17 -8.85
CA VAL A 151 17.91 -32.25 -8.58
C VAL A 151 19.19 -31.91 -9.35
N PRO A 152 20.30 -31.54 -8.68
CA PRO A 152 21.54 -31.26 -9.36
C PRO A 152 22.00 -32.46 -10.18
N ALA A 153 22.23 -32.25 -11.48
CA ALA A 153 22.66 -33.28 -12.43
C ALA A 153 24.16 -33.23 -12.73
N MET A 154 24.87 -32.21 -12.23
CA MET A 154 26.33 -32.11 -12.27
C MET A 154 26.86 -31.87 -10.86
N ALA A 155 27.83 -32.68 -10.44
CA ALA A 155 28.62 -32.49 -9.23
C ALA A 155 30.01 -31.96 -9.55
N GLY A 156 30.79 -31.69 -8.51
CA GLY A 156 32.22 -31.50 -8.61
C GLY A 156 32.69 -30.06 -8.53
N GLY A 157 31.97 -29.16 -7.83
CA GLY A 157 32.48 -27.82 -7.61
C GLY A 157 31.52 -26.80 -6.99
N SER A 158 32.03 -25.57 -6.92
CA SER A 158 31.27 -24.37 -6.57
C SER A 158 30.77 -23.72 -7.87
N PHE A 159 29.46 -23.56 -8.00
CA PHE A 159 28.81 -22.93 -9.15
C PHE A 159 28.48 -21.47 -8.82
N PRO A 160 28.88 -20.50 -9.66
CA PRO A 160 28.53 -19.10 -9.44
C PRO A 160 27.06 -18.86 -9.78
N LEU A 161 26.30 -18.23 -8.87
CA LEU A 161 24.91 -17.83 -9.09
C LEU A 161 24.77 -16.32 -8.97
N GLU A 162 23.98 -15.74 -9.87
CA GLU A 162 23.54 -14.35 -9.80
C GLU A 162 22.03 -14.31 -9.59
N ILE A 163 21.60 -13.64 -8.52
CA ILE A 163 20.20 -13.53 -8.12
C ILE A 163 19.80 -12.07 -8.24
N PHE A 164 18.69 -11.81 -8.91
CA PHE A 164 18.09 -10.50 -9.08
C PHE A 164 16.72 -10.48 -8.40
N LEU A 165 16.45 -9.37 -7.73
CA LEU A 165 15.22 -9.11 -7.01
C LEU A 165 14.65 -7.77 -7.45
N GLU A 166 13.37 -7.72 -7.79
CA GLU A 166 12.63 -6.49 -8.08
C GLU A 166 11.36 -6.44 -7.20
N ASP A 167 11.07 -5.29 -6.60
CA ASP A 167 9.85 -5.06 -5.84
C ASP A 167 8.74 -4.43 -6.70
N ARG A 168 7.53 -4.25 -6.14
CA ARG A 168 6.39 -3.73 -6.92
C ARG A 168 6.58 -2.30 -7.43
N GLU A 169 7.41 -1.51 -6.75
CA GLU A 169 7.69 -0.11 -7.09
C GLU A 169 8.89 0.01 -8.05
N GLY A 170 9.50 -1.11 -8.44
CA GLY A 170 10.64 -1.15 -9.35
C GLY A 170 12.00 -0.96 -8.67
N GLN A 171 12.08 -1.02 -7.34
CA GLN A 171 13.39 -1.12 -6.68
C GLN A 171 14.02 -2.46 -7.04
N THR A 172 15.35 -2.47 -7.20
CA THR A 172 16.10 -3.67 -7.57
C THR A 172 17.26 -3.92 -6.61
N ASP A 173 17.58 -5.19 -6.40
CA ASP A 173 18.80 -5.64 -5.74
C ASP A 173 19.38 -6.86 -6.46
N SER A 174 20.68 -7.07 -6.29
CA SER A 174 21.41 -8.19 -6.89
C SER A 174 22.36 -8.82 -5.88
N TYR A 175 22.39 -10.15 -5.85
CA TYR A 175 23.20 -10.92 -4.94
C TYR A 175 23.95 -12.03 -5.66
N PHE A 176 25.25 -12.07 -5.45
CA PHE A 176 26.14 -13.10 -5.99
C PHE A 176 26.52 -14.09 -4.89
N CYS A 177 26.37 -15.38 -5.18
CA CYS A 177 26.82 -16.43 -4.27
C CYS A 177 27.36 -17.65 -5.01
N TRP A 178 28.03 -18.52 -4.26
CA TRP A 178 28.52 -19.79 -4.76
C TRP A 178 27.66 -20.92 -4.22
N LEU A 179 27.08 -21.69 -5.13
CA LEU A 179 26.36 -22.90 -4.80
C LEU A 179 27.31 -24.09 -4.85
N ARG A 180 27.56 -24.72 -3.70
CA ARG A 180 28.44 -25.88 -3.61
C ARG A 180 27.63 -27.18 -3.71
N ILE A 181 28.00 -28.01 -4.67
CA ILE A 181 27.43 -29.36 -4.87
C ILE A 181 28.54 -30.39 -4.63
N ALA A 182 28.38 -31.17 -3.57
CA ALA A 182 29.21 -32.32 -3.25
C ALA A 182 28.82 -33.52 -4.13
N ASP A 183 29.82 -34.39 -4.37
CA ASP A 183 29.63 -35.71 -4.99
C ASP A 183 28.71 -36.62 -4.15
#